data_AF-A0A0Q6JCS6-F1
#
_entry.id   AF-A0A0Q6JCS6-F1
#
_cell.length_a   1.000
_cell.length_b   1.000
_cell.length_c   1.000
_cell.angle_alpha   90.00
_cell.angle_beta   90.00
_cell.angle_gamma   90.00
#
_symmetry.space_group_name_H-M   'P 1'
#
loop_
_entity.id
_entity.type
_entity.pdbx_description
1 polymer ?
#
loop_
_entity_poly.entity_id
_entity_poly.type
_entity_poly.pdbx_seq_one_letter_code
_entity_poly.pdbx_strand_id
1 'polypeptide(L)'
;MAADVRTVSRLDLEHWWHLQNRWGRWRTVTSDPADVRARRADTVRTIAESTRIESDRSGRAHEPLSDRAALLVALGRLDEETRGIALARLRAGRKFPALGGFGTLRLITEELHWIDGRTVVLRTGPTRLALLQRHVLLERRLGSYRTRFVMSSGHYASGVRAIRRERREGIHLDVDQRTALFEALRHTPTPLGVGPGPLSRARGILGGAAAERLDTLHARGADVVRTLAGTDADRFADRYDTLLFLAGMYHDRILSSRIWRSDLFAVARAQLDPGTELVQIAVDVVALAQLDAELTAAFEAQGDTVDEEGRREVLVRRADLIPVWDQVIDRVAALSRVVDEIAVAEIEHRSLDAVQRTVGLDQRIDDLISRSGTREISADNTHSVSDQISRDTL
;
A
#
# COMPACT_ATOMS: atom_id res chain seq x y z
N MET A 1 7.74 -62.87 -55.05
CA MET A 1 8.11 -63.33 -53.69
C MET A 1 8.46 -62.08 -52.90
N ALA A 2 7.46 -61.44 -52.27
CA ALA A 2 7.15 -61.58 -50.83
C ALA A 2 8.29 -60.99 -49.97
N ALA A 3 8.25 -59.68 -49.65
CA ALA A 3 7.59 -59.07 -48.49
C ALA A 3 8.21 -59.50 -47.15
N ASP A 4 8.92 -58.59 -46.47
CA ASP A 4 8.57 -58.25 -45.09
C ASP A 4 9.19 -56.90 -44.65
N VAL A 5 8.31 -55.98 -44.26
CA VAL A 5 8.63 -54.70 -43.61
C VAL A 5 7.76 -54.64 -42.37
N ARG A 6 8.39 -54.82 -41.20
CA ARG A 6 7.99 -54.50 -39.81
C ARG A 6 9.17 -55.06 -38.97
N THR A 7 9.76 -54.42 -37.97
CA THR A 7 9.24 -53.52 -36.94
C THR A 7 10.47 -52.99 -36.22
N VAL A 8 10.76 -51.68 -36.27
CA VAL A 8 11.70 -51.06 -35.33
C VAL A 8 10.88 -50.62 -34.12
N SER A 9 11.33 -51.07 -32.95
CA SER A 9 10.58 -50.98 -31.70
C SER A 9 10.41 -49.54 -31.23
N ARG A 10 9.24 -49.29 -30.63
CA ARG A 10 8.76 -48.02 -30.08
C ARG A 10 9.57 -47.48 -28.89
N LEU A 11 10.67 -48.14 -28.50
CA LEU A 11 11.47 -47.79 -27.32
C LEU A 11 12.72 -46.93 -27.63
N ASP A 12 13.20 -46.89 -28.88
CA ASP A 12 14.41 -46.10 -29.21
C ASP A 12 14.10 -44.65 -29.63
N LEU A 13 12.85 -44.32 -29.93
CA LEU A 13 12.42 -42.94 -30.22
C LEU A 13 12.04 -42.15 -28.96
N GLU A 14 11.64 -42.81 -27.86
CA GLU A 14 11.36 -42.14 -26.59
C GLU A 14 12.64 -41.76 -25.83
N HIS A 15 13.72 -42.55 -25.97
CA HIS A 15 15.00 -42.24 -25.30
C HIS A 15 15.70 -41.01 -25.91
N TRP A 16 15.59 -40.81 -27.23
CA TRP A 16 16.09 -39.60 -27.90
C TRP A 16 15.20 -38.36 -27.66
N TRP A 17 13.88 -38.55 -27.48
CA TRP A 17 12.96 -37.47 -27.10
C TRP A 17 13.15 -36.98 -25.66
N HIS A 18 13.62 -37.84 -24.74
CA HIS A 18 13.86 -37.46 -23.35
C HIS A 18 15.22 -36.79 -23.09
N LEU A 19 16.22 -37.00 -23.97
CA LEU A 19 17.55 -36.39 -23.82
C LEU A 19 17.69 -35.00 -24.47
N GLN A 20 16.89 -34.66 -25.50
CA GLN A 20 16.79 -33.29 -26.00
C GLN A 20 15.88 -32.38 -25.15
N ASN A 21 15.01 -32.96 -24.31
CA ASN A 21 14.10 -32.21 -23.43
C ASN A 21 14.64 -31.94 -22.01
N ARG A 22 15.90 -32.30 -21.73
CA ARG A 22 16.53 -32.08 -20.40
C ARG A 22 17.34 -30.79 -20.30
N TRP A 23 17.49 -30.04 -21.39
CA TRP A 23 18.16 -28.72 -21.43
C TRP A 23 17.38 -27.67 -22.24
N GLY A 24 16.07 -27.85 -22.41
CA GLY A 24 15.22 -27.02 -23.28
C GLY A 24 13.80 -26.78 -22.75
N ARG A 25 13.61 -26.73 -21.43
CA ARG A 25 12.30 -26.47 -20.81
C ARG A 25 12.31 -25.23 -19.91
N TRP A 26 12.86 -24.13 -20.42
CA TRP A 26 12.23 -22.84 -20.17
C TRP A 26 11.11 -22.70 -21.20
N ARG A 27 9.98 -23.37 -20.95
CA ARG A 27 8.73 -22.86 -21.51
C ARG A 27 8.57 -21.48 -20.90
N THR A 28 8.94 -20.44 -21.64
CA THR A 28 8.23 -19.18 -21.54
C THR A 28 6.77 -19.53 -21.79
N VAL A 29 6.02 -19.72 -20.70
CA VAL A 29 4.61 -19.34 -20.71
C VAL A 29 4.66 -17.83 -20.86
N THR A 30 4.86 -17.34 -22.09
CA THR A 30 4.52 -15.98 -22.45
C THR A 30 3.00 -15.93 -22.42
N SER A 31 2.46 -15.85 -21.21
CA SER A 31 1.07 -15.50 -21.01
C SER A 31 0.80 -14.20 -21.74
N ASP A 32 -0.29 -14.13 -22.50
CA ASP A 32 -0.68 -12.91 -23.20
C ASP A 32 -0.64 -11.72 -22.22
N PRO A 33 0.02 -10.60 -22.56
CA PRO A 33 -0.01 -9.38 -21.75
C PRO A 33 -1.42 -8.92 -21.39
N ALA A 34 -2.43 -9.21 -22.22
CA ALA A 34 -3.84 -8.99 -21.90
C ALA A 34 -4.31 -9.90 -20.75
N ASP A 35 -4.00 -11.20 -20.82
CA ASP A 35 -4.35 -12.16 -19.76
C ASP A 35 -3.68 -11.84 -18.42
N VAL A 36 -2.43 -11.36 -18.45
CA VAL A 36 -1.73 -10.92 -17.24
C VAL A 36 -2.42 -9.70 -16.62
N ARG A 37 -2.86 -8.74 -17.44
CA ARG A 37 -3.60 -7.57 -16.98
C ARG A 37 -4.94 -7.98 -16.37
N ALA A 38 -5.70 -8.82 -17.05
CA ALA A 38 -6.99 -9.32 -16.57
C ALA A 38 -6.85 -10.06 -15.23
N ARG A 39 -5.87 -10.97 -15.10
CA ARG A 39 -5.61 -11.67 -13.83
C ARG A 39 -5.27 -10.72 -12.68
N ARG A 40 -4.51 -9.65 -12.93
CA ARG A 40 -4.19 -8.66 -11.90
C ARG A 40 -5.42 -7.86 -11.48
N ALA A 41 -6.23 -7.44 -12.45
CA ALA A 41 -7.51 -6.77 -12.18
C ALA A 41 -8.41 -7.67 -11.32
N ASP A 42 -8.53 -8.96 -11.66
CA ASP A 42 -9.31 -9.93 -10.87
C ASP A 42 -8.76 -10.12 -9.46
N THR A 43 -7.42 -10.16 -9.28
CA THR A 43 -6.82 -10.21 -7.95
C THR A 43 -7.17 -8.97 -7.12
N VAL A 44 -7.02 -7.77 -7.69
CA VAL A 44 -7.37 -6.50 -7.02
C VAL A 44 -8.86 -6.47 -6.68
N ARG A 45 -9.72 -6.90 -7.62
CA ARG A 45 -11.17 -7.03 -7.41
C ARG A 45 -11.47 -7.93 -6.22
N THR A 46 -10.91 -9.13 -6.22
CA THR A 46 -11.13 -10.15 -5.17
C THR A 46 -10.73 -9.61 -3.80
N ILE A 47 -9.57 -8.94 -3.71
CA ILE A 47 -9.10 -8.34 -2.46
C ILE A 47 -10.07 -7.24 -2.01
N ALA A 48 -10.43 -6.30 -2.90
CA ALA A 48 -11.33 -5.21 -2.58
C ALA A 48 -12.71 -5.70 -2.13
N GLU A 49 -13.31 -6.64 -2.86
CA GLU A 49 -14.63 -7.21 -2.55
C GLU A 49 -14.64 -8.04 -1.27
N SER A 50 -13.53 -8.71 -0.94
CA SER A 50 -13.39 -9.46 0.31
C SER A 50 -13.26 -8.56 1.55
N THR A 51 -13.01 -7.25 1.33
CA THR A 51 -12.69 -6.22 2.34
C THR A 51 -11.53 -6.59 3.26
N ARG A 52 -10.65 -7.45 2.76
CA ARG A 52 -9.59 -8.11 3.50
C ARG A 52 -8.31 -8.16 2.69
N ILE A 53 -7.21 -7.84 3.34
CA ILE A 53 -5.88 -8.05 2.80
C ILE A 53 -5.18 -9.04 3.72
N GLU A 54 -4.77 -10.18 3.16
CA GLU A 54 -3.98 -11.16 3.89
C GLU A 54 -2.66 -10.52 4.35
N SER A 55 -2.27 -10.80 5.58
CA SER A 55 -0.98 -10.39 6.13
C SER A 55 0.16 -10.87 5.23
N ASP A 56 1.26 -10.12 5.22
CA ASP A 56 2.46 -10.53 4.49
C ASP A 56 2.92 -11.94 4.92
N ARG A 57 3.78 -12.60 4.14
CA ARG A 57 4.33 -13.96 4.41
C ARG A 57 4.96 -14.11 5.81
N SER A 58 5.27 -12.99 6.45
CA SER A 58 5.75 -12.86 7.82
C SER A 58 4.66 -12.89 8.91
N GLY A 59 3.38 -12.99 8.53
CA GLY A 59 2.22 -12.90 9.43
C GLY A 59 1.95 -11.50 9.98
N ARG A 60 2.66 -10.46 9.47
CA ARG A 60 2.56 -9.10 9.97
C ARG A 60 1.46 -8.32 9.23
N ALA A 61 0.69 -7.53 9.99
CA ALA A 61 -0.22 -6.53 9.44
C ALA A 61 0.52 -5.55 8.53
N HIS A 62 -0.16 -5.07 7.50
CA HIS A 62 0.39 -4.10 6.55
C HIS A 62 0.68 -2.78 7.27
N GLU A 63 1.77 -2.13 6.85
CA GLU A 63 2.13 -0.83 7.40
C GLU A 63 1.06 0.21 7.05
N PRO A 64 0.76 1.16 7.96
CA PRO A 64 -0.12 2.27 7.64
C PRO A 64 0.40 3.08 6.45
N LEU A 65 -0.52 3.67 5.69
CA LEU A 65 -0.18 4.58 4.59
C LEU A 65 0.72 5.72 5.07
N SER A 66 1.67 6.11 4.23
CA SER A 66 2.49 7.29 4.49
C SER A 66 1.63 8.55 4.59
N ASP A 67 2.13 9.56 5.30
CA ASP A 67 1.46 10.88 5.38
C ASP A 67 1.20 11.49 3.99
N ARG A 68 2.06 11.18 3.00
CA ARG A 68 1.88 11.63 1.62
C ARG A 68 0.74 10.90 0.91
N ALA A 69 0.72 9.57 0.97
CA ALA A 69 -0.35 8.78 0.35
C ALA A 69 -1.70 9.09 0.97
N ALA A 70 -1.78 9.15 2.31
CA ALA A 70 -2.98 9.54 3.03
C ALA A 70 -3.49 10.93 2.62
N LEU A 71 -2.59 11.90 2.44
CA LEU A 71 -2.95 13.24 1.97
C LEU A 71 -3.48 13.21 0.53
N LEU A 72 -2.83 12.50 -0.38
CA LEU A 72 -3.28 12.38 -1.77
C LEU A 72 -4.66 11.70 -1.86
N VAL A 73 -4.90 10.65 -1.06
CA VAL A 73 -6.22 10.02 -0.96
C VAL A 73 -7.26 11.00 -0.41
N ALA A 74 -6.91 11.79 0.62
CA ALA A 74 -7.81 12.80 1.17
C ALA A 74 -8.19 13.89 0.15
N LEU A 75 -7.31 14.25 -0.79
CA LEU A 75 -7.62 15.22 -1.86
C LEU A 75 -8.75 14.74 -2.79
N GLY A 76 -8.98 13.42 -2.88
CA GLY A 76 -10.10 12.86 -3.63
C GLY A 76 -11.48 13.24 -3.06
N ARG A 77 -11.55 13.62 -1.78
CA ARG A 77 -12.80 14.00 -1.09
C ARG A 77 -13.09 15.51 -1.13
N LEU A 78 -12.18 16.30 -1.67
CA LEU A 78 -12.32 17.76 -1.72
C LEU A 78 -12.97 18.20 -3.02
N ASP A 79 -13.46 19.44 -3.05
CA ASP A 79 -13.85 20.09 -4.29
C ASP A 79 -12.63 20.31 -5.21
N GLU A 80 -12.89 20.52 -6.50
CA GLU A 80 -11.84 20.65 -7.52
C GLU A 80 -10.90 21.84 -7.27
N GLU A 81 -11.42 22.96 -6.76
CA GLU A 81 -10.61 24.15 -6.48
C GLU A 81 -9.61 23.87 -5.36
N THR A 82 -10.10 23.38 -4.21
CA THR A 82 -9.25 23.06 -3.06
C THR A 82 -8.23 21.98 -3.40
N ARG A 83 -8.65 20.94 -4.14
CA ARG A 83 -7.75 19.89 -4.64
C ARG A 83 -6.66 20.47 -5.55
N GLY A 84 -7.02 21.34 -6.49
CA GLY A 84 -6.09 21.99 -7.41
C GLY A 84 -5.01 22.80 -6.68
N ILE A 85 -5.41 23.61 -5.69
CA ILE A 85 -4.49 24.40 -4.86
C ILE A 85 -3.56 23.47 -4.05
N ALA A 86 -4.10 22.41 -3.44
CA ALA A 86 -3.31 21.47 -2.65
C ALA A 86 -2.28 20.71 -3.51
N LEU A 87 -2.65 20.30 -4.73
CA LEU A 87 -1.74 19.67 -5.69
C LEU A 87 -0.66 20.65 -6.17
N ALA A 88 -1.02 21.89 -6.52
CA ALA A 88 -0.05 22.92 -6.89
C ALA A 88 0.95 23.17 -5.74
N ARG A 89 0.45 23.18 -4.51
CA ARG A 89 1.26 23.30 -3.28
C ARG A 89 2.26 22.15 -3.13
N LEU A 90 1.84 20.90 -3.35
CA LEU A 90 2.73 19.73 -3.33
C LEU A 90 3.79 19.79 -4.43
N ARG A 91 3.41 20.18 -5.65
CA ARG A 91 4.34 20.33 -6.80
C ARG A 91 5.37 21.42 -6.54
N ALA A 92 4.99 22.49 -5.85
CA ALA A 92 5.90 23.54 -5.38
C ALA A 92 6.80 23.12 -4.20
N GLY A 93 6.76 21.84 -3.77
CA GLY A 93 7.59 21.30 -2.70
C GLY A 93 7.19 21.77 -1.30
N ARG A 94 6.01 22.37 -1.14
CA ARG A 94 5.51 22.77 0.19
C ARG A 94 4.98 21.56 0.93
N LYS A 95 5.28 21.49 2.22
CA LYS A 95 4.86 20.40 3.11
C LYS A 95 3.53 20.73 3.77
N PHE A 96 2.86 19.67 4.21
CA PHE A 96 1.71 19.73 5.10
C PHE A 96 2.11 19.27 6.51
N PRO A 97 1.37 19.70 7.56
CA PRO A 97 1.64 19.25 8.91
C PRO A 97 1.51 17.74 9.03
N ALA A 98 2.59 17.08 9.47
CA ALA A 98 2.58 15.67 9.83
C ALA A 98 1.97 15.48 11.22
N LEU A 99 1.13 14.46 11.36
CA LEU A 99 0.51 14.09 12.65
C LEU A 99 1.03 12.77 13.22
N GLY A 100 2.00 12.14 12.54
CA GLY A 100 2.54 10.82 12.92
C GLY A 100 1.65 9.67 12.44
N GLY A 101 1.07 9.79 11.24
CA GLY A 101 0.15 8.82 10.65
C GLY A 101 -1.32 9.22 10.77
N PHE A 102 -1.98 9.44 9.63
CA PHE A 102 -3.39 9.82 9.58
C PHE A 102 -4.35 8.67 9.87
N GLY A 103 -3.90 7.41 9.84
CA GLY A 103 -4.73 6.26 10.24
C GLY A 103 -5.22 6.32 11.69
N THR A 104 -4.51 7.02 12.58
CA THR A 104 -5.00 7.28 13.94
C THR A 104 -6.28 8.12 13.94
N LEU A 105 -6.44 9.07 13.00
CA LEU A 105 -7.66 9.88 12.88
C LEU A 105 -8.85 9.02 12.45
N ARG A 106 -8.62 8.06 11.55
CA ARG A 106 -9.62 7.07 11.14
C ARG A 106 -10.09 6.25 12.33
N LEU A 107 -9.15 5.69 13.11
CA LEU A 107 -9.48 4.88 14.28
C LEU A 107 -10.24 5.66 15.37
N ILE A 108 -9.92 6.94 15.59
CA ILE A 108 -10.68 7.81 16.51
C ILE A 108 -12.09 8.07 15.96
N THR A 109 -12.21 8.34 14.66
CA THR A 109 -13.50 8.63 14.02
C THR A 109 -14.43 7.43 14.04
N GLU A 110 -13.92 6.23 13.78
CA GLU A 110 -14.67 4.97 13.89
C GLU A 110 -15.13 4.69 15.33
N GLU A 111 -14.27 4.99 16.32
CA GLU A 111 -14.63 4.84 17.72
C GLU A 111 -15.73 5.82 18.14
N LEU A 112 -15.68 7.07 17.68
CA LEU A 112 -16.74 8.06 17.89
C LEU A 112 -18.07 7.58 17.28
N HIS A 113 -18.06 7.19 16.00
CA HIS A 113 -19.27 6.71 15.32
C HIS A 113 -19.89 5.48 16.01
N TRP A 114 -19.05 4.57 16.48
CA TRP A 114 -19.50 3.42 17.28
C TRP A 114 -20.13 3.84 18.61
N ILE A 115 -19.54 4.81 19.33
CA ILE A 115 -20.11 5.34 20.57
C ILE A 115 -21.47 5.99 20.30
N ASP A 116 -21.59 6.78 19.24
CA ASP A 116 -22.85 7.45 18.86
C ASP A 116 -23.96 6.42 18.62
N GLY A 117 -23.70 5.42 17.78
CA GLY A 117 -24.66 4.34 17.54
C GLY A 117 -25.03 3.58 18.82
N ARG A 118 -24.06 3.35 19.73
CA ARG A 118 -24.31 2.62 20.97
C ARG A 118 -25.11 3.43 21.99
N THR A 119 -24.87 4.74 22.07
CA THR A 119 -25.54 5.62 23.03
C THR A 119 -26.99 5.93 22.66
N VAL A 120 -27.36 5.83 21.38
CA VAL A 120 -28.77 5.85 20.93
C VAL A 120 -29.56 4.65 21.48
N VAL A 121 -28.94 3.46 21.49
CA VAL A 121 -29.59 2.23 21.98
C VAL A 121 -29.65 2.17 23.51
N LEU A 122 -28.62 2.67 24.20
CA LEU A 122 -28.55 2.66 25.65
C LEU A 122 -29.35 3.84 26.25
N ARG A 123 -30.45 3.53 26.95
CA ARG A 123 -31.34 4.55 27.53
C ARG A 123 -30.72 5.28 28.74
N THR A 124 -30.21 4.54 29.73
CA THR A 124 -29.61 5.08 30.97
C THR A 124 -28.60 4.09 31.57
N GLY A 125 -27.71 4.54 32.45
CA GLY A 125 -26.82 3.68 33.24
C GLY A 125 -25.33 4.06 33.19
N PRO A 126 -24.50 3.43 34.05
CA PRO A 126 -23.08 3.76 34.20
C PRO A 126 -22.28 3.52 32.90
N THR A 127 -22.64 2.51 32.12
CA THR A 127 -22.02 2.24 30.81
C THR A 127 -22.24 3.39 29.82
N ARG A 128 -23.46 3.95 29.77
CA ARG A 128 -23.76 5.10 28.91
C ARG A 128 -22.95 6.33 29.34
N LEU A 129 -22.84 6.58 30.64
CA LEU A 129 -22.03 7.68 31.18
C LEU A 129 -20.55 7.53 30.81
N ALA A 130 -19.99 6.32 30.96
CA ALA A 130 -18.60 6.04 30.59
C ALA A 130 -18.34 6.25 29.10
N LEU A 131 -19.27 5.83 28.23
CA LEU A 131 -19.18 6.06 26.78
C LEU A 131 -19.24 7.54 26.43
N LEU A 132 -20.12 8.32 27.06
CA LEU A 132 -20.19 9.78 26.85
C LEU A 132 -18.91 10.48 27.31
N GLN A 133 -18.33 10.07 28.46
CA GLN A 133 -17.03 10.60 28.90
C GLN A 133 -15.92 10.28 27.89
N ARG A 134 -15.89 9.05 27.37
CA ARG A 134 -14.94 8.64 26.33
C ARG A 134 -15.13 9.46 25.05
N HIS A 135 -16.36 9.69 24.63
CA HIS A 135 -16.69 10.53 23.47
C HIS A 135 -16.06 11.92 23.60
N VAL A 136 -16.30 12.62 24.71
CA VAL A 136 -15.75 13.96 24.97
C VAL A 136 -14.22 13.98 24.94
N LEU A 137 -13.56 12.94 25.46
CA LEU A 137 -12.10 12.84 25.41
C LEU A 137 -11.57 12.67 23.98
N LEU A 138 -12.25 11.84 23.18
CA LEU A 138 -11.90 11.61 21.78
C LEU A 138 -12.14 12.86 20.93
N GLU A 139 -13.25 13.58 21.13
CA GLU A 139 -13.51 14.85 20.46
C GLU A 139 -12.46 15.90 20.81
N ARG A 140 -12.09 16.03 22.09
CA ARG A 140 -11.01 16.95 22.51
C ARG A 140 -9.68 16.59 21.85
N ARG A 141 -9.37 15.30 21.76
CA ARG A 141 -8.16 14.81 21.09
C ARG A 141 -8.20 15.13 19.60
N LEU A 142 -9.33 14.91 18.93
CA LEU A 142 -9.51 15.22 17.52
C LEU A 142 -9.41 16.74 17.26
N GLY A 143 -10.01 17.57 18.12
CA GLY A 143 -9.90 19.02 18.05
C GLY A 143 -8.47 19.54 18.23
N SER A 144 -7.66 18.88 19.07
CA SER A 144 -6.23 19.17 19.19
C SER A 144 -5.46 18.85 17.90
N TYR A 145 -5.72 17.68 17.28
CA TYR A 145 -5.15 17.36 15.98
C TYR A 145 -5.58 18.35 14.89
N ARG A 146 -6.86 18.73 14.85
CA ARG A 146 -7.41 19.72 13.92
C ARG A 146 -6.69 21.05 14.07
N THR A 147 -6.55 21.55 15.30
CA THR A 147 -5.86 22.82 15.58
C THR A 147 -4.40 22.77 15.13
N ARG A 148 -3.68 21.69 15.48
CA ARG A 148 -2.29 21.49 15.07
C ARG A 148 -2.11 21.44 13.56
N PHE A 149 -3.07 20.84 12.86
CA PHE A 149 -3.06 20.79 11.40
C PHE A 149 -3.42 22.17 10.83
N VAL A 150 -4.64 22.64 11.00
CA VAL A 150 -5.22 23.83 10.35
C VAL A 150 -4.44 25.12 10.67
N MET A 151 -3.97 25.29 11.91
CA MET A 151 -3.32 26.51 12.39
C MET A 151 -1.79 26.45 12.36
N SER A 152 -1.20 25.49 11.63
CA SER A 152 0.24 25.30 11.60
C SER A 152 0.98 26.46 10.91
N SER A 153 1.56 27.36 11.69
CA SER A 153 2.32 28.52 11.21
C SER A 153 3.62 28.15 10.48
N GLY A 154 4.18 26.97 10.74
CA GLY A 154 5.36 26.46 10.04
C GLY A 154 5.05 25.92 8.64
N HIS A 155 3.79 25.59 8.36
CA HIS A 155 3.38 25.03 7.07
C HIS A 155 2.61 26.04 6.24
N TYR A 156 1.73 26.84 6.82
CA TYR A 156 0.91 27.80 6.08
C TYR A 156 1.43 29.22 6.21
N ALA A 157 1.26 30.02 5.15
CA ALA A 157 1.62 31.43 5.22
C ALA A 157 0.90 32.14 6.38
N SER A 158 1.69 32.82 7.20
CA SER A 158 1.22 33.76 8.21
C SER A 158 1.57 35.19 7.76
N GLY A 159 0.63 36.11 7.94
CA GLY A 159 0.79 37.52 7.59
C GLY A 159 0.50 37.88 6.12
N VAL A 160 0.09 39.13 5.91
CA VAL A 160 -0.51 39.63 4.65
C VAL A 160 0.42 39.44 3.44
N ARG A 161 1.73 39.69 3.58
CA ARG A 161 2.69 39.59 2.47
C ARG A 161 2.89 38.16 2.00
N ALA A 162 3.04 37.22 2.94
CA ALA A 162 3.20 35.81 2.64
C ALA A 162 1.93 35.23 2.00
N ILE A 163 0.76 35.60 2.52
CA ILE A 163 -0.54 35.20 1.95
C ILE A 163 -0.70 35.71 0.52
N ARG A 164 -0.44 36.99 0.26
CA ARG A 164 -0.50 37.56 -1.11
C ARG A 164 0.46 36.88 -2.08
N ARG A 165 1.63 36.46 -1.59
CA ARG A 165 2.59 35.71 -2.40
C ARG A 165 2.07 34.31 -2.72
N GLU A 166 1.64 33.53 -1.71
CA GLU A 166 1.10 32.19 -1.95
C GLU A 166 -0.15 32.22 -2.84
N ARG A 167 -1.01 33.24 -2.72
CA ARG A 167 -2.20 33.41 -3.59
C ARG A 167 -1.80 33.67 -5.04
N ARG A 168 -0.78 34.51 -5.28
CA ARG A 168 -0.22 34.71 -6.64
C ARG A 168 0.42 33.45 -7.21
N GLU A 169 1.03 32.64 -6.35
CA GLU A 169 1.61 31.34 -6.72
C GLU A 169 0.54 30.24 -6.86
N GLY A 170 -0.74 30.51 -6.53
CA GLY A 170 -1.83 29.52 -6.62
C GLY A 170 -1.75 28.38 -5.59
N ILE A 171 -1.03 28.57 -4.47
CA ILE A 171 -0.74 27.53 -3.47
C ILE A 171 -1.28 27.84 -2.07
N HIS A 172 -2.04 28.93 -1.95
CA HIS A 172 -2.60 29.37 -0.68
C HIS A 172 -3.90 28.64 -0.38
N LEU A 173 -3.91 27.86 0.71
CA LEU A 173 -5.15 27.30 1.25
C LEU A 173 -5.73 28.24 2.30
N ASP A 174 -7.00 28.60 2.17
CA ASP A 174 -7.73 29.33 3.20
C ASP A 174 -8.08 28.43 4.40
N VAL A 175 -8.50 29.02 5.53
CA VAL A 175 -8.76 28.27 6.78
C VAL A 175 -9.84 27.20 6.58
N ASP A 176 -10.88 27.51 5.80
CA ASP A 176 -11.96 26.59 5.50
C ASP A 176 -11.48 25.42 4.63
N GLN A 177 -10.63 25.70 3.64
CA GLN A 177 -10.00 24.68 2.79
C GLN A 177 -9.07 23.75 3.58
N ARG A 178 -8.28 24.32 4.52
CA ARG A 178 -7.44 23.52 5.43
C ARG A 178 -8.28 22.66 6.36
N THR A 179 -9.42 23.19 6.80
CA THR A 179 -10.39 22.47 7.62
C THR A 179 -10.99 21.32 6.82
N ALA A 180 -11.47 21.57 5.60
CA ALA A 180 -12.01 20.53 4.72
C ALA A 180 -10.97 19.42 4.45
N LEU A 181 -9.70 19.79 4.23
CA LEU A 181 -8.61 18.82 4.10
C LEU A 181 -8.42 17.99 5.37
N PHE A 182 -8.47 18.60 6.56
CA PHE A 182 -8.40 17.86 7.82
C PHE A 182 -9.57 16.89 7.99
N GLU A 183 -10.79 17.32 7.67
CA GLU A 183 -11.96 16.45 7.72
C GLU A 183 -11.83 15.27 6.73
N ALA A 184 -11.33 15.53 5.51
CA ALA A 184 -11.04 14.48 4.54
C ALA A 184 -9.99 13.47 5.05
N LEU A 185 -8.94 13.93 5.75
CA LEU A 185 -7.90 13.07 6.34
C LEU A 185 -8.43 12.11 7.40
N ARG A 186 -9.59 12.39 8.03
CA ARG A 186 -10.26 11.45 8.96
C ARG A 186 -10.75 10.18 8.27
N HIS A 187 -10.88 10.21 6.94
CA HIS A 187 -11.25 9.07 6.11
C HIS A 187 -10.03 8.40 5.46
N THR A 188 -8.84 8.54 6.06
CA THR A 188 -7.66 7.81 5.59
C THR A 188 -7.92 6.31 5.69
N PRO A 189 -7.79 5.55 4.58
CA PRO A 189 -7.96 4.11 4.60
C PRO A 189 -6.98 3.47 5.56
N THR A 190 -7.48 2.66 6.49
CA THR A 190 -6.65 2.06 7.54
C THR A 190 -7.28 0.75 7.99
N PRO A 191 -6.48 -0.32 8.14
CA PRO A 191 -6.96 -1.56 8.74
C PRO A 191 -7.62 -1.31 10.10
N LEU A 192 -8.85 -1.77 10.24
CA LEU A 192 -9.62 -1.66 11.48
C LEU A 192 -9.38 -2.86 12.42
N GLY A 193 -8.62 -3.86 11.95
CA GLY A 193 -8.26 -5.09 12.66
C GLY A 193 -9.29 -6.22 12.55
N VAL A 194 -8.92 -7.43 13.00
CA VAL A 194 -9.78 -8.62 13.03
C VAL A 194 -11.03 -8.32 13.87
N GLY A 195 -12.24 -8.46 13.31
CA GLY A 195 -13.48 -7.90 13.88
C GLY A 195 -13.86 -8.37 15.31
N PRO A 196 -14.90 -7.80 15.95
CA PRO A 196 -15.62 -6.58 15.65
C PRO A 196 -14.96 -5.39 16.36
N GLY A 197 -14.35 -4.47 15.62
CA GLY A 197 -14.20 -3.05 15.93
C GLY A 197 -13.72 -2.60 17.33
N PRO A 198 -14.01 -1.33 17.68
CA PRO A 198 -13.73 -0.71 18.98
C PRO A 198 -14.19 -1.49 20.22
N LEU A 199 -15.02 -2.53 20.06
CA LEU A 199 -15.47 -3.44 21.13
C LEU A 199 -14.33 -4.18 21.83
N SER A 200 -13.23 -4.52 21.15
CA SER A 200 -12.06 -5.12 21.81
C SER A 200 -11.37 -4.12 22.75
N ARG A 201 -11.34 -2.83 22.36
CA ARG A 201 -10.80 -1.73 23.17
C ARG A 201 -11.77 -1.28 24.27
N ALA A 202 -13.08 -1.30 24.01
CA ALA A 202 -14.13 -1.08 25.00
C ALA A 202 -14.22 -2.23 26.03
N ARG A 203 -13.82 -3.47 25.67
CA ARG A 203 -13.63 -4.57 26.63
C ARG A 203 -12.56 -4.25 27.68
N GLY A 204 -11.53 -3.47 27.34
CA GLY A 204 -10.57 -2.94 28.32
C GLY A 204 -11.19 -1.93 29.30
N ILE A 205 -12.20 -1.16 28.85
CA ILE A 205 -12.93 -0.17 29.66
C ILE A 205 -14.02 -0.85 30.51
N LEU A 206 -14.69 -1.88 29.98
CA LEU A 206 -15.73 -2.65 30.68
C LEU A 206 -15.17 -3.76 31.59
N GLY A 207 -13.94 -4.22 31.32
CA GLY A 207 -13.29 -5.34 32.02
C GLY A 207 -12.77 -5.02 33.41
N GLY A 208 -12.52 -3.74 33.75
CA GLY A 208 -12.00 -3.37 35.07
C GLY A 208 -12.95 -3.61 36.24
N ALA A 209 -14.27 -3.66 36.00
CA ALA A 209 -15.27 -3.82 37.05
C ALA A 209 -16.04 -5.16 36.99
N ALA A 210 -15.86 -5.96 35.93
CA ALA A 210 -16.61 -7.20 35.70
C ALA A 210 -15.73 -8.46 35.47
N ALA A 211 -14.41 -8.31 35.36
CA ALA A 211 -13.51 -9.44 35.08
C ALA A 211 -13.47 -10.49 36.22
N GLU A 212 -13.56 -10.09 37.48
CA GLU A 212 -13.45 -11.02 38.63
C GLU A 212 -14.55 -12.09 38.70
N ARG A 213 -15.69 -11.92 38.02
CA ARG A 213 -16.78 -12.92 38.03
C ARG A 213 -16.91 -13.77 36.77
N LEU A 214 -16.13 -13.50 35.73
CA LEU A 214 -16.25 -14.19 34.44
C LEU A 214 -15.04 -15.08 34.09
N ASP A 215 -13.98 -15.07 34.89
CA ASP A 215 -12.77 -15.88 34.65
C ASP A 215 -13.03 -17.40 34.68
N THR A 216 -14.06 -17.88 35.38
CA THR A 216 -14.38 -19.31 35.44
C THR A 216 -15.11 -19.85 34.19
N LEU A 217 -15.62 -18.97 33.31
CA LEU A 217 -16.36 -19.35 32.10
C LEU A 217 -15.55 -19.17 30.79
N HIS A 218 -14.42 -18.45 30.81
CA HIS A 218 -13.75 -17.98 29.59
C HIS A 218 -12.62 -18.87 29.05
N ALA A 219 -12.15 -19.88 29.80
CA ALA A 219 -11.09 -20.77 29.33
C ALA A 219 -11.50 -21.62 28.09
N ARG A 220 -12.80 -21.87 27.89
CA ARG A 220 -13.32 -22.63 26.73
C ARG A 220 -13.80 -21.76 25.56
N GLY A 221 -13.98 -20.45 25.77
CA GLY A 221 -14.42 -19.51 24.72
C GLY A 221 -13.27 -18.82 23.98
N ALA A 222 -12.12 -18.65 24.64
CA ALA A 222 -10.96 -17.99 24.06
C ALA A 222 -10.34 -18.77 22.88
N ASP A 223 -10.34 -20.10 22.93
CA ASP A 223 -9.84 -20.95 21.83
C ASP A 223 -10.80 -20.99 20.64
N VAL A 224 -12.11 -20.89 20.86
CA VAL A 224 -13.13 -20.84 19.79
C VAL A 224 -13.11 -19.48 19.07
N VAL A 225 -12.86 -18.39 19.81
CA VAL A 225 -12.66 -17.05 19.21
C VAL A 225 -11.34 -16.97 18.46
N ARG A 226 -10.27 -17.61 18.94
CA ARG A 226 -8.97 -17.67 18.24
C ARG A 226 -9.05 -18.50 16.96
N THR A 227 -9.89 -19.53 16.92
CA THR A 227 -10.11 -20.38 15.75
C THR A 227 -11.11 -19.81 14.75
N LEU A 228 -12.05 -18.94 15.17
CA LEU A 228 -12.99 -18.24 14.28
C LEU A 228 -12.51 -16.84 13.83
N ALA A 229 -11.68 -16.16 14.62
CA ALA A 229 -11.01 -14.92 14.25
C ALA A 229 -9.63 -15.24 13.68
N GLY A 230 -9.58 -15.67 12.42
CA GLY A 230 -8.31 -15.81 11.68
C GLY A 230 -7.48 -14.54 11.85
N THR A 231 -6.34 -14.67 12.54
CA THR A 231 -5.52 -13.58 13.08
C THR A 231 -4.66 -12.86 12.04
N ASP A 232 -4.81 -13.21 10.76
CA ASP A 232 -3.79 -12.99 9.74
C ASP A 232 -4.28 -12.12 8.57
N ALA A 233 -5.32 -11.30 8.77
CA ALA A 233 -5.81 -10.41 7.71
C ALA A 233 -6.26 -9.03 8.22
N ASP A 234 -5.81 -8.00 7.52
CA ASP A 234 -6.24 -6.62 7.69
C ASP A 234 -7.63 -6.42 7.09
N ARG A 235 -8.55 -5.89 7.91
CA ARG A 235 -9.95 -5.66 7.52
C ARG A 235 -10.25 -4.19 7.37
N PHE A 236 -11.04 -3.87 6.37
CA PHE A 236 -11.44 -2.50 6.04
C PHE A 236 -12.94 -2.32 6.23
N ALA A 237 -13.39 -1.07 6.23
CA ALA A 237 -14.81 -0.75 6.41
C ALA A 237 -15.66 -1.30 5.24
N ASP A 238 -15.16 -1.15 4.01
CA ASP A 238 -15.82 -1.56 2.79
C ASP A 238 -14.82 -1.79 1.64
N ARG A 239 -15.34 -2.11 0.45
CA ARG A 239 -14.54 -2.36 -0.75
C ARG A 239 -13.81 -1.12 -1.27
N TYR A 240 -14.40 0.06 -1.09
CA TYR A 240 -13.83 1.34 -1.55
C TYR A 240 -12.64 1.73 -0.68
N ASP A 241 -12.77 1.58 0.63
CA ASP A 241 -11.71 1.78 1.62
C ASP A 241 -10.53 0.83 1.36
N THR A 242 -10.82 -0.44 1.09
CA THR A 242 -9.80 -1.44 0.71
C THR A 242 -9.06 -1.04 -0.56
N LEU A 243 -9.78 -0.60 -1.60
CA LEU A 243 -9.18 -0.22 -2.88
C LEU A 243 -8.29 1.03 -2.77
N LEU A 244 -8.71 2.03 -1.99
CA LEU A 244 -7.90 3.22 -1.70
C LEU A 244 -6.64 2.89 -0.89
N PHE A 245 -6.74 1.94 0.05
CA PHE A 245 -5.57 1.46 0.78
C PHE A 245 -4.56 0.79 -0.16
N LEU A 246 -5.01 -0.09 -1.06
CA LEU A 246 -4.15 -0.72 -2.05
C LEU A 246 -3.46 0.32 -2.96
N ALA A 247 -4.22 1.27 -3.49
CA ALA A 247 -3.69 2.34 -4.34
C ALA A 247 -2.62 3.17 -3.62
N GLY A 248 -2.89 3.57 -2.37
CA GLY A 248 -1.94 4.29 -1.52
C GLY A 248 -0.68 3.48 -1.22
N MET A 249 -0.84 2.19 -0.91
CA MET A 249 0.27 1.27 -0.66
C MET A 249 1.16 1.11 -1.90
N TYR A 250 0.58 0.91 -3.08
CA TYR A 250 1.35 0.81 -4.32
C TYR A 250 2.08 2.12 -4.65
N HIS A 251 1.42 3.27 -4.45
CA HIS A 251 2.06 4.57 -4.57
C HIS A 251 3.30 4.69 -3.65
N ASP A 252 3.17 4.31 -2.37
CA ASP A 252 4.27 4.36 -1.42
C ASP A 252 5.42 3.41 -1.81
N ARG A 253 5.11 2.22 -2.32
CA ARG A 253 6.11 1.28 -2.84
C ARG A 253 6.85 1.82 -4.06
N ILE A 254 6.15 2.47 -5.00
CA ILE A 254 6.78 3.12 -6.16
C ILE A 254 7.73 4.22 -5.68
N LEU A 255 7.26 5.12 -4.81
CA LEU A 255 8.06 6.27 -4.38
C LEU A 255 9.21 5.92 -3.44
N SER A 256 9.09 4.84 -2.67
CA SER A 256 10.17 4.37 -1.79
C SER A 256 11.31 3.68 -2.55
N SER A 257 11.04 3.15 -3.75
CA SER A 257 12.08 2.53 -4.56
C SER A 257 13.14 3.53 -5.02
N ARG A 258 14.41 3.13 -4.89
CA ARG A 258 15.56 3.94 -5.31
C ARG A 258 15.67 4.00 -6.84
N ILE A 259 15.40 2.89 -7.52
CA ILE A 259 15.54 2.79 -8.97
C ILE A 259 14.49 3.65 -9.69
N TRP A 260 13.31 3.82 -9.10
CA TRP A 260 12.30 4.74 -9.62
C TRP A 260 12.82 6.19 -9.75
N ARG A 261 13.70 6.59 -8.83
CA ARG A 261 14.25 7.96 -8.79
C ARG A 261 15.49 8.13 -9.68
N SER A 262 16.05 7.04 -10.20
CA SER A 262 17.22 7.09 -11.07
C SER A 262 16.83 7.54 -12.49
N ASP A 263 17.85 7.77 -13.32
CA ASP A 263 17.65 8.14 -14.73
C ASP A 263 17.08 6.99 -15.57
N LEU A 264 17.20 5.73 -15.08
CA LEU A 264 16.64 4.56 -15.76
C LEU A 264 15.12 4.68 -15.97
N PHE A 265 14.43 5.30 -15.01
CA PHE A 265 12.98 5.54 -15.06
C PHE A 265 12.61 6.98 -15.44
N ALA A 266 13.53 7.78 -16.00
CA ALA A 266 13.24 9.17 -16.37
C ALA A 266 12.06 9.29 -17.36
N VAL A 267 12.03 8.43 -18.39
CA VAL A 267 10.93 8.39 -19.38
C VAL A 267 9.62 7.96 -18.73
N ALA A 268 9.65 6.92 -17.90
CA ALA A 268 8.47 6.43 -17.18
C ALA A 268 7.90 7.50 -16.23
N ARG A 269 8.76 8.22 -15.51
CA ARG A 269 8.37 9.35 -14.64
C ARG A 269 7.80 10.55 -15.40
N ALA A 270 8.17 10.73 -16.67
CA ALA A 270 7.57 11.76 -17.52
C ALA A 270 6.16 11.37 -17.99
N GLN A 271 5.86 10.07 -18.07
CA GLN A 271 4.58 9.54 -18.53
C GLN A 271 3.60 9.25 -17.38
N LEU A 272 4.10 8.91 -16.20
CA LEU A 272 3.31 8.57 -15.03
C LEU A 272 3.74 9.42 -13.83
N ASP A 273 2.81 10.21 -13.31
CA ASP A 273 2.88 10.78 -11.97
C ASP A 273 2.00 9.94 -11.03
N PRO A 274 2.60 9.05 -10.20
CA PRO A 274 1.83 8.21 -9.28
C PRO A 274 1.00 9.03 -8.30
N GLY A 275 1.43 10.26 -7.97
CA GLY A 275 0.71 11.13 -7.05
C GLY A 275 -0.58 11.65 -7.68
N THR A 276 -0.50 12.16 -8.91
CA THR A 276 -1.69 12.60 -9.66
C THR A 276 -2.62 11.41 -9.93
N GLU A 277 -2.09 10.25 -10.28
CA GLU A 277 -2.90 9.04 -10.51
C GLU A 277 -3.64 8.59 -9.24
N LEU A 278 -2.98 8.59 -8.08
CA LEU A 278 -3.61 8.26 -6.80
C LEU A 278 -4.75 9.21 -6.45
N VAL A 279 -4.60 10.52 -6.71
CA VAL A 279 -5.69 11.49 -6.48
C VAL A 279 -6.87 11.20 -7.39
N GLN A 280 -6.64 10.93 -8.67
CA GLN A 280 -7.72 10.65 -9.62
C GLN A 280 -8.47 9.35 -9.28
N ILE A 281 -7.74 8.30 -8.90
CA ILE A 281 -8.35 7.07 -8.35
C ILE A 281 -9.20 7.42 -7.11
N ALA A 282 -8.67 8.27 -6.21
CA ALA A 282 -9.40 8.64 -5.01
C ALA A 282 -10.68 9.44 -5.29
N VAL A 283 -10.66 10.34 -6.28
CA VAL A 283 -11.86 11.07 -6.74
C VAL A 283 -12.92 10.09 -7.23
N ASP A 284 -12.56 9.18 -8.13
CA ASP A 284 -13.51 8.23 -8.73
C ASP A 284 -14.09 7.28 -7.67
N VAL A 285 -13.25 6.76 -6.78
CA VAL A 285 -13.70 5.85 -5.70
C VAL A 285 -14.63 6.56 -4.71
N VAL A 286 -14.34 7.80 -4.35
CA VAL A 286 -15.19 8.57 -3.43
C VAL A 286 -16.54 8.88 -4.08
N ALA A 287 -16.54 9.29 -5.35
CA ALA A 287 -17.78 9.53 -6.10
C ALA A 287 -18.61 8.25 -6.23
N LEU A 288 -17.98 7.11 -6.54
CA LEU A 288 -18.64 5.81 -6.58
C LEU A 288 -19.26 5.43 -5.24
N ALA A 289 -18.52 5.59 -4.14
CA ALA A 289 -19.01 5.27 -2.80
C ALA A 289 -20.21 6.15 -2.40
N GLN A 290 -20.19 7.43 -2.77
CA GLN A 290 -21.30 8.35 -2.53
C GLN A 290 -22.55 7.97 -3.34
N LEU A 291 -22.39 7.71 -4.65
CA LEU A 291 -23.50 7.30 -5.52
C LEU A 291 -24.11 5.96 -5.07
N ASP A 292 -23.28 4.98 -4.70
CA ASP A 292 -23.76 3.68 -4.21
C ASP A 292 -24.51 3.82 -2.88
N ALA A 293 -24.07 4.72 -1.99
CA ALA A 293 -24.76 5.03 -0.74
C ALA A 293 -26.10 5.76 -0.98
N GLU A 294 -26.14 6.72 -1.90
CA GLU A 294 -27.37 7.43 -2.30
C GLU A 294 -28.39 6.49 -2.94
N LEU A 295 -27.95 5.62 -3.85
CA LEU A 295 -28.80 4.60 -4.48
C LEU A 295 -29.30 3.58 -3.45
N THR A 296 -28.47 3.19 -2.47
CA THR A 296 -28.89 2.30 -1.38
C THR A 296 -29.96 2.97 -0.51
N ALA A 297 -29.76 4.24 -0.12
CA ALA A 297 -30.74 4.98 0.65
C ALA A 297 -32.06 5.19 -0.11
N ALA A 298 -31.98 5.46 -1.43
CA ALA A 298 -33.17 5.58 -2.28
C ALA A 298 -33.94 4.26 -2.38
N PHE A 299 -33.23 3.14 -2.49
CA PHE A 299 -33.83 1.80 -2.50
C PHE A 299 -34.50 1.45 -1.15
N GLU A 300 -33.86 1.78 -0.03
CA GLU A 300 -34.40 1.55 1.30
C GLU A 300 -35.63 2.43 1.60
N ALA A 301 -35.62 3.68 1.15
CA ALA A 301 -36.73 4.62 1.32
C ALA A 301 -38.02 4.17 0.61
N GLN A 302 -37.91 3.34 -0.43
CA GLN A 302 -39.06 2.77 -1.14
C GLN A 302 -39.82 1.72 -0.29
N GLY A 303 -39.21 1.13 0.75
CA GLY A 303 -39.86 0.15 1.63
C GLY A 303 -40.47 -1.06 0.91
N ASP A 304 -41.47 -1.71 1.53
CA ASP A 304 -42.26 -2.81 0.93
C ASP A 304 -43.37 -2.29 -0.02
N THR A 305 -43.24 -1.06 -0.53
CA THR A 305 -44.29 -0.46 -1.38
C THR A 305 -44.33 -1.13 -2.76
N VAL A 306 -45.51 -1.10 -3.41
CA VAL A 306 -45.81 -1.74 -4.70
C VAL A 306 -45.08 -1.09 -5.89
N ASP A 307 -44.20 -0.10 -5.66
CA ASP A 307 -43.46 0.58 -6.72
C ASP A 307 -42.25 -0.24 -7.21
N GLU A 308 -42.57 -1.37 -7.85
CA GLU A 308 -41.60 -2.28 -8.46
C GLU A 308 -40.84 -1.61 -9.63
N GLU A 309 -41.41 -0.56 -10.24
CA GLU A 309 -40.75 0.21 -11.29
C GLU A 309 -39.62 1.07 -10.73
N GLY A 310 -39.89 1.84 -9.67
CA GLY A 310 -38.88 2.63 -8.99
C GLY A 310 -37.72 1.79 -8.44
N ARG A 311 -38.02 0.58 -7.92
CA ARG A 311 -37.00 -0.37 -7.47
C ARG A 311 -36.13 -0.88 -8.62
N ARG A 312 -36.76 -1.22 -9.75
CA ARG A 312 -36.04 -1.67 -10.95
C ARG A 312 -35.14 -0.58 -11.52
N GLU A 313 -35.61 0.66 -11.56
CA GLU A 313 -34.79 1.78 -12.02
C GLU A 313 -33.53 1.95 -11.17
N VAL A 314 -33.65 1.90 -9.84
CA VAL A 314 -32.48 2.00 -8.94
C VAL A 314 -31.49 0.85 -9.18
N LEU A 315 -31.98 -0.38 -9.41
CA LEU A 315 -31.11 -1.53 -9.74
C LEU A 315 -30.40 -1.36 -11.08
N VAL A 316 -31.09 -0.80 -12.10
CA VAL A 316 -30.47 -0.46 -13.39
C VAL A 316 -29.36 0.56 -13.20
N ARG A 317 -29.61 1.66 -12.46
CA ARG A 317 -28.59 2.66 -12.16
C ARG A 317 -27.39 2.09 -11.40
N ARG A 318 -27.63 1.12 -10.51
CA ARG A 318 -26.55 0.43 -9.82
C ARG A 318 -25.71 -0.44 -10.76
N ALA A 319 -26.34 -1.09 -11.73
CA ALA A 319 -25.64 -1.84 -12.77
C ALA A 319 -24.78 -0.93 -13.66
N ASP A 320 -25.24 0.30 -13.92
CA ASP A 320 -24.48 1.31 -14.67
C ASP A 320 -23.17 1.74 -13.98
N LEU A 321 -23.03 1.49 -12.66
CA LEU A 321 -21.79 1.77 -11.92
C LEU A 321 -20.73 0.67 -12.08
N ILE A 322 -21.09 -0.53 -12.55
CA ILE A 322 -20.17 -1.67 -12.70
C ILE A 322 -18.99 -1.33 -13.64
N PRO A 323 -19.19 -0.74 -14.84
CA PRO A 323 -18.07 -0.40 -15.71
C PRO A 323 -17.10 0.62 -15.10
N VAL A 324 -17.61 1.55 -14.30
CA VAL A 324 -16.78 2.56 -13.62
C VAL A 324 -15.94 1.90 -12.52
N TRP A 325 -16.55 0.98 -11.75
CA TRP A 325 -15.82 0.15 -10.78
C TRP A 325 -14.71 -0.66 -11.43
N ASP A 326 -14.99 -1.30 -12.57
CA ASP A 326 -14.02 -2.07 -13.34
C ASP A 326 -12.85 -1.20 -13.82
N GLN A 327 -13.14 0.01 -14.33
CA GLN A 327 -12.10 0.95 -14.76
C GLN A 327 -11.18 1.36 -13.59
N VAL A 328 -11.74 1.63 -12.41
CA VAL A 328 -10.91 1.99 -11.24
C VAL A 328 -10.06 0.80 -10.78
N ILE A 329 -10.61 -0.42 -10.80
CA ILE A 329 -9.84 -1.64 -10.51
C ILE A 329 -8.66 -1.78 -11.48
N ASP A 330 -8.89 -1.58 -12.78
CA ASP A 330 -7.84 -1.67 -13.80
C ASP A 330 -6.71 -0.65 -13.54
N ARG A 331 -7.06 0.56 -13.11
CA ARG A 331 -6.08 1.60 -12.75
C ARG A 331 -5.23 1.21 -11.53
N VAL A 332 -5.85 0.67 -10.48
CA VAL A 332 -5.13 0.17 -9.30
C VAL A 332 -4.28 -1.05 -9.64
N ALA A 333 -4.78 -1.95 -10.48
CA ALA A 333 -4.03 -3.09 -11.00
C ALA A 333 -2.82 -2.65 -11.83
N ALA A 334 -2.94 -1.58 -12.62
CA ALA A 334 -1.82 -0.99 -13.35
C ALA A 334 -0.73 -0.45 -12.39
N LEU A 335 -1.10 0.20 -11.28
CA LEU A 335 -0.13 0.62 -10.25
C LEU A 335 0.58 -0.59 -9.61
N SER A 336 -0.15 -1.67 -9.30
CA SER A 336 0.44 -2.91 -8.78
C SER A 336 1.48 -3.50 -9.75
N ARG A 337 1.20 -3.41 -11.05
CA ARG A 337 2.13 -3.88 -12.08
C ARG A 337 3.39 -3.03 -12.11
N VAL A 338 3.27 -1.71 -12.04
CA VAL A 338 4.44 -0.82 -11.98
C VAL A 338 5.34 -1.17 -10.79
N VAL A 339 4.75 -1.46 -9.62
CA VAL A 339 5.52 -1.93 -8.44
C VAL A 339 6.30 -3.19 -8.74
N ASP A 340 5.69 -4.17 -9.40
CA ASP A 340 6.37 -5.44 -9.71
C ASP A 340 7.47 -5.28 -10.77
N GLU A 341 7.25 -4.47 -11.81
CA GLU A 341 8.27 -4.17 -12.82
C GLU A 341 9.48 -3.44 -12.19
N ILE A 342 9.22 -2.50 -11.25
CA ILE A 342 10.26 -1.85 -10.47
C ILE A 342 11.03 -2.88 -9.62
N ALA A 343 10.33 -3.81 -8.98
CA ALA A 343 10.97 -4.84 -8.15
C ALA A 343 11.86 -5.77 -8.98
N VAL A 344 11.42 -6.17 -10.18
CA VAL A 344 12.23 -6.96 -11.13
C VAL A 344 13.47 -6.17 -11.56
N ALA A 345 13.29 -4.93 -12.01
CA ALA A 345 14.40 -4.08 -12.42
C ALA A 345 15.42 -3.84 -11.29
N GLU A 346 14.95 -3.72 -10.04
CA GLU A 346 15.81 -3.56 -8.87
C GLU A 346 16.62 -4.83 -8.53
N ILE A 347 16.10 -6.02 -8.84
CA ILE A 347 16.86 -7.28 -8.72
C ILE A 347 17.94 -7.35 -9.80
N GLU A 348 17.59 -7.06 -11.05
CA GLU A 348 18.52 -7.07 -12.18
C GLU A 348 19.62 -6.02 -12.03
N HIS A 349 19.29 -4.81 -11.56
CA HIS A 349 20.29 -3.78 -11.33
C HIS A 349 21.26 -4.16 -10.21
N ARG A 350 20.77 -4.74 -9.11
CA ARG A 350 21.64 -5.22 -8.02
C ARG A 350 22.58 -6.34 -8.47
N SER A 351 22.16 -7.19 -9.41
CA SER A 351 23.05 -8.24 -9.93
C SER A 351 24.14 -7.65 -10.83
N LEU A 352 23.82 -6.66 -11.66
CA LEU A 352 24.80 -5.91 -12.46
C LEU A 352 25.82 -5.17 -11.58
N ASP A 353 25.36 -4.49 -10.53
CA ASP A 353 26.23 -3.81 -9.57
C ASP A 353 27.14 -4.78 -8.80
N ALA A 354 26.68 -6.00 -8.56
CA ALA A 354 27.50 -7.04 -7.95
C ALA A 354 28.59 -7.52 -8.91
N VAL A 355 28.25 -7.77 -10.18
CA VAL A 355 29.22 -8.18 -11.22
C VAL A 355 30.27 -7.10 -11.45
N GLN A 356 29.88 -5.82 -11.58
CA GLN A 356 30.81 -4.71 -11.74
C GLN A 356 31.78 -4.59 -10.55
N ARG A 357 31.28 -4.80 -9.33
CA ARG A 357 32.13 -4.85 -8.13
C ARG A 357 33.12 -6.01 -8.16
N THR A 358 32.71 -7.19 -8.62
CA THR A 358 33.60 -8.35 -8.76
C THR A 358 34.71 -8.08 -9.78
N VAL A 359 34.37 -7.53 -10.95
CA VAL A 359 35.38 -7.16 -11.97
C VAL A 359 36.40 -6.13 -11.42
N GLY A 360 35.92 -5.15 -10.65
CA GLY A 360 36.80 -4.19 -9.99
C GLY A 360 37.68 -4.80 -8.89
N LEU A 361 37.22 -5.89 -8.24
CA LEU A 361 38.02 -6.66 -7.29
C LEU A 361 39.09 -7.49 -8.02
N ASP A 362 38.75 -8.14 -9.13
CA ASP A 362 39.68 -8.94 -9.92
C ASP A 362 40.84 -8.09 -10.44
N GLN A 363 40.56 -6.90 -10.99
CA GLN A 363 41.60 -5.95 -11.41
C GLN A 363 42.55 -5.54 -10.27
N ARG A 364 42.02 -5.38 -9.05
CA ARG A 364 42.82 -5.07 -7.86
C ARG A 364 43.66 -6.25 -7.40
N ILE A 365 43.15 -7.47 -7.54
CA ILE A 365 43.87 -8.71 -7.26
C ILE A 365 45.01 -8.88 -8.27
N ASP A 366 44.75 -8.69 -9.57
CA ASP A 366 45.77 -8.77 -10.62
C ASP A 366 46.91 -7.77 -10.41
N ASP A 367 46.58 -6.52 -10.06
CA ASP A 367 47.59 -5.50 -9.72
C ASP A 367 48.41 -5.89 -8.47
N LEU A 368 47.77 -6.52 -7.47
CA LEU A 368 48.46 -7.00 -6.28
C LEU A 368 49.37 -8.19 -6.57
N ILE A 369 48.93 -9.14 -7.41
CA ILE A 369 49.73 -10.28 -7.88
C ILE A 369 50.93 -9.78 -8.68
N SER A 370 50.72 -8.86 -9.62
CA SER A 370 51.80 -8.26 -10.42
C SER A 370 52.88 -7.60 -9.54
N ARG A 371 52.45 -6.79 -8.57
CA ARG A 371 53.36 -6.17 -7.59
C ARG A 371 54.02 -7.17 -6.66
N SER A 372 53.35 -8.28 -6.32
CA SER A 372 53.93 -9.36 -5.52
C SER A 372 55.06 -10.06 -6.28
N GLY A 373 54.86 -10.38 -7.57
CA GLY A 373 55.90 -10.99 -8.39
C GLY A 373 57.14 -10.11 -8.55
N THR A 374 56.96 -8.77 -8.61
CA THR A 374 58.11 -7.84 -8.63
C THR A 374 58.88 -7.86 -7.29
N ARG A 375 58.17 -8.04 -6.17
CA ARG A 375 58.78 -8.09 -4.82
C ARG A 375 59.44 -9.44 -4.53
N GLU A 376 58.91 -10.54 -5.05
CA GLU A 376 59.52 -11.86 -4.98
C GLU A 376 60.89 -11.87 -5.67
N ILE A 377 60.98 -11.36 -6.90
CA ILE A 377 62.26 -11.19 -7.61
C ILE A 377 63.22 -10.28 -6.85
N SER A 378 62.70 -9.21 -6.23
CA SER A 378 63.51 -8.32 -5.39
C SER A 378 64.02 -9.04 -4.13
N ALA A 379 63.21 -9.90 -3.51
CA ALA A 379 63.59 -10.68 -2.33
C ALA A 379 64.64 -11.74 -2.71
N ASP A 380 64.44 -12.47 -3.80
CA ASP A 380 65.39 -13.45 -4.32
C ASP A 380 66.75 -12.82 -4.68
N ASN A 381 66.73 -11.64 -5.32
CA ASN A 381 67.96 -10.88 -5.58
C ASN A 381 68.65 -10.47 -4.28
N THR A 382 67.89 -10.07 -3.25
CA THR A 382 68.44 -9.72 -1.94
C THR A 382 69.07 -10.94 -1.25
N HIS A 383 68.41 -12.10 -1.32
CA HIS A 383 68.94 -13.37 -0.84
C HIS A 383 70.21 -13.79 -1.59
N SER A 384 70.21 -13.73 -2.93
CA SER A 384 71.38 -14.03 -3.75
C SER A 384 72.56 -13.10 -3.45
N VAL A 385 72.32 -11.80 -3.25
CA VAL A 385 73.37 -10.85 -2.86
C VAL A 385 73.90 -11.17 -1.47
N SER A 386 73.03 -11.50 -0.50
CA SER A 386 73.43 -11.93 0.85
C SER A 386 74.30 -13.19 0.83
N ASP A 387 73.92 -14.18 0.01
CA ASP A 387 74.66 -15.44 -0.15
C ASP A 387 76.01 -15.25 -0.85
N GLN A 388 76.12 -14.26 -1.75
CA GLN A 388 77.36 -13.90 -2.41
C GLN A 388 78.31 -13.15 -1.46
N ILE A 389 77.80 -12.17 -0.70
CA ILE A 389 78.56 -11.48 0.35
C ILE A 389 79.11 -12.50 1.35
N SER A 390 78.28 -13.45 1.81
CA SER A 390 78.70 -14.48 2.76
C SER A 390 79.79 -15.39 2.20
N ARG A 391 79.78 -15.69 0.89
CA ARG A 391 80.80 -16.50 0.21
C ARG A 391 82.13 -15.77 0.01
N ASP A 392 82.09 -14.46 -0.25
CA ASP A 392 83.30 -13.66 -0.52
C ASP A 392 84.01 -13.17 0.77
N THR A 393 83.36 -13.33 1.94
CA THR A 393 83.93 -12.99 3.26
C THR A 393 84.59 -14.17 4.01
N LEU A 394 84.66 -15.34 3.39
CA LEU A 394 85.47 -16.50 3.83
C LEU A 394 86.71 -16.62 2.95
#